data_AF-A0A2E0TNI6-F1
#
_entry.id   AF-A0A2E0TNI6-F1
#
_cell.length_a   1.000
_cell.length_b   1.000
_cell.length_c   1.000
_cell.angle_alpha   90.00
_cell.angle_beta   90.00
_cell.angle_gamma   90.00
#
_symmetry.space_group_name_H-M   'P 1'
#
loop_
_entity.id
_entity.type
_entity.pdbx_description
1 polymer ?
#
loop_
_entity_poly.entity_id
_entity_poly.type
_entity_poly.pdbx_seq_one_letter_code
_entity_poly.pdbx_strand_id
1 'polypeptide(L)'
;MDPMDWDAHADTLARWREETTRYVDAINAFVEKGTREGWEAAGPEPEDGRDEALGRAVVDVVREANRAGAWRELRQRVPTAHRPLIPLLEERSLGMGSVCWLDDARVAATSGSPWQERTTRVYDVEGGARELEGVLFVARSPRRELFALVRPTRLTLHRDVDGPALLELPLPRGDEGLEGFEAPDGSQVLDAAPLPDGSGALVTTSAGVFLCRPGEVRRLFPTRAELAARREDAGGDDAHLHLDMLHAALSPDGALVACGSQDSSHLLLDLQGEVRASFGPIHSEYPHHAAFSPDGAFALFNSCHFYNGVTVGGAVDELLGLDLDAWEEDPRLVVVDAGARVYASAFLDGAFLLGDAGGYVNARTIGGEAVGRHFVGSSVGGLDVSPDGGFLAVATYAGFLSLIALGAGRGPHQIGTLPHREVLRFVQWRGESLWRW
;
A
#
# COMPACT_ATOMS: atom_id res chain seq x y z
N MET A 1 7.45 21.54 29.95
CA MET A 1 7.33 21.90 28.53
C MET A 1 6.81 23.31 28.50
N ASP A 2 7.48 24.20 27.78
CA ASP A 2 6.94 25.52 27.53
C ASP A 2 5.69 25.39 26.64
N PRO A 3 4.64 26.18 26.91
CA PRO A 3 3.41 26.14 26.12
C PRO A 3 3.69 26.66 24.70
N MET A 4 2.91 26.17 23.73
CA MET A 4 2.98 26.62 22.34
C MET A 4 2.55 28.09 22.23
N ASP A 5 3.41 28.95 21.67
CA ASP A 5 3.06 30.33 21.33
C ASP A 5 2.50 30.41 19.91
N TRP A 6 1.18 30.29 19.80
CA TRP A 6 0.50 30.36 18.51
C TRP A 6 0.53 31.74 17.87
N ASP A 7 0.67 32.81 18.65
CA ASP A 7 0.63 34.19 18.17
C ASP A 7 1.93 34.55 17.44
N ALA A 8 3.06 33.99 17.88
CA ALA A 8 4.34 34.09 17.18
C ALA A 8 4.30 33.58 15.74
N HIS A 9 3.36 32.68 15.42
CA HIS A 9 3.21 32.04 14.11
C HIS A 9 1.94 32.48 13.36
N ALA A 10 1.22 33.50 13.84
CA ALA A 10 -0.11 33.86 13.35
C ALA A 10 -0.13 34.14 11.84
N ASP A 11 0.82 34.93 11.33
CA ASP A 11 0.92 35.29 9.91
C ASP A 11 1.22 34.08 9.02
N THR A 12 2.19 33.24 9.43
CA THR A 12 2.55 32.00 8.73
C THR A 12 1.35 31.07 8.61
N LEU A 13 0.62 30.87 9.72
CA LEU A 13 -0.53 29.98 9.75
C LEU A 13 -1.74 30.56 9.00
N ALA A 14 -1.93 31.88 9.01
CA ALA A 14 -2.96 32.55 8.22
C ALA A 14 -2.70 32.35 6.72
N ARG A 15 -1.49 32.66 6.24
CA ARG A 15 -1.09 32.46 4.85
C ARG A 15 -1.21 30.99 4.44
N TRP A 16 -0.78 30.05 5.28
CA TRP A 16 -0.90 28.62 5.01
C TRP A 16 -2.35 28.17 4.81
N ARG A 17 -3.28 28.59 5.68
CA ARG A 17 -4.71 28.23 5.58
C ARG A 17 -5.37 28.85 4.36
N GLU A 18 -5.10 30.12 4.08
CA GLU A 18 -5.66 30.83 2.93
C GLU A 18 -5.26 30.16 1.62
N GLU A 19 -3.96 29.93 1.43
CA GLU A 19 -3.45 29.27 0.22
C GLU A 19 -3.90 27.81 0.11
N THR A 20 -4.02 27.09 1.24
CA THR A 20 -4.58 25.74 1.24
C THR A 20 -6.03 25.75 0.75
N THR A 21 -6.86 26.64 1.27
CA THR A 21 -8.28 26.73 0.89
C THR A 21 -8.40 27.09 -0.59
N ARG A 22 -7.65 28.12 -1.04
CA ARG A 22 -7.59 28.54 -2.45
C ARG A 22 -7.25 27.37 -3.37
N TYR A 23 -6.18 26.63 -3.06
CA TYR A 23 -5.73 25.52 -3.89
C TYR A 23 -6.72 24.34 -3.87
N VAL A 24 -7.21 23.95 -2.68
CA VAL A 24 -8.14 22.83 -2.52
C VAL A 24 -9.46 23.08 -3.26
N ASP A 25 -10.01 24.29 -3.16
CA ASP A 25 -11.23 24.65 -3.89
C ASP A 25 -11.00 24.62 -5.40
N ALA A 26 -9.89 25.20 -5.86
CA ALA A 26 -9.54 25.24 -7.28
C ALA A 26 -9.32 23.83 -7.86
N ILE A 27 -8.54 22.97 -7.19
CA ILE A 27 -8.21 21.64 -7.71
C ILE A 27 -9.43 20.70 -7.72
N ASN A 28 -10.31 20.80 -6.71
CA ASN A 28 -11.53 20.01 -6.71
C ASN A 28 -12.49 20.47 -7.82
N ALA A 29 -12.64 21.79 -8.03
CA ALA A 29 -13.44 22.33 -9.14
C ALA A 29 -12.87 21.94 -10.51
N PHE A 30 -11.54 21.98 -10.66
CA PHE A 30 -10.84 21.55 -11.86
C PHE A 30 -11.14 20.09 -12.21
N VAL A 31 -11.02 19.20 -11.21
CA VAL A 31 -11.29 17.77 -11.39
C VAL A 31 -12.76 17.52 -11.69
N GLU A 32 -13.68 18.14 -10.95
CA GLU A 32 -15.11 17.97 -11.17
C GLU A 32 -15.46 18.36 -12.61
N LYS A 33 -14.94 19.50 -13.07
CA LYS A 33 -15.12 19.97 -14.44
C LYS A 33 -14.50 19.01 -15.46
N GLY A 34 -13.26 18.57 -15.26
CA GLY A 34 -12.61 17.62 -16.17
C GLY A 34 -13.30 16.27 -16.25
N THR A 35 -13.84 15.79 -15.13
CA THR A 35 -14.61 14.53 -15.08
C THR A 35 -15.96 14.66 -15.80
N ARG A 36 -16.63 15.81 -15.67
CA ARG A 36 -17.96 16.03 -16.24
C ARG A 36 -17.94 16.45 -17.71
N GLU A 37 -16.99 17.30 -18.09
CA GLU A 37 -16.96 18.02 -19.37
C GLU A 37 -15.75 17.63 -20.24
N GLY A 38 -14.83 16.80 -19.73
CA GLY A 38 -13.58 16.43 -20.38
C GLY A 38 -12.40 17.33 -19.98
N TRP A 39 -11.19 16.76 -19.99
CA TRP A 39 -9.97 17.43 -19.51
C TRP A 39 -9.54 18.63 -20.37
N GLU A 40 -9.86 18.64 -21.67
CA GLU A 40 -9.64 19.81 -22.54
C GLU A 40 -10.48 21.02 -22.08
N ALA A 41 -11.72 20.78 -21.65
CA ALA A 41 -12.62 21.81 -21.17
C ALA A 41 -12.25 22.33 -19.76
N ALA A 42 -11.58 21.49 -18.95
CA ALA A 42 -11.17 21.85 -17.60
C ALA A 42 -10.19 23.03 -17.57
N GLY A 43 -9.35 23.16 -18.60
CA GLY A 43 -8.31 24.19 -18.69
C GLY A 43 -7.00 23.76 -18.03
N PRO A 44 -6.13 24.70 -17.61
CA PRO A 44 -4.89 24.36 -16.92
C PRO A 44 -5.17 23.89 -15.49
N GLU A 45 -4.35 22.94 -15.01
CA GLU A 45 -4.37 22.53 -13.61
C GLU A 45 -4.01 23.73 -12.70
N PRO A 46 -4.74 23.96 -11.60
CA PRO A 46 -4.42 25.01 -10.64
C PRO A 46 -3.04 24.85 -10.00
N GLU A 47 -2.33 25.96 -9.85
CA GLU A 47 -1.04 25.99 -9.15
C GLU A 47 -1.22 26.16 -7.63
N ASP A 48 -0.42 25.40 -6.87
CA ASP A 48 -0.30 25.55 -5.43
C ASP A 48 0.67 26.70 -5.12
N GLY A 49 0.17 27.77 -4.50
CA GLY A 49 0.95 28.99 -4.21
C GLY A 49 1.82 28.88 -2.96
N ARG A 50 1.79 27.75 -2.26
CA ARG A 50 2.61 27.51 -1.07
C ARG A 50 4.01 27.08 -1.52
N ASP A 51 4.94 28.03 -1.45
CA ASP A 51 6.35 27.82 -1.76
C ASP A 51 7.10 27.00 -0.69
N GLU A 52 8.34 26.62 -1.01
CA GLU A 52 9.21 25.85 -0.11
C GLU A 52 9.46 26.57 1.23
N ALA A 53 9.62 27.90 1.21
CA ALA A 53 9.90 28.68 2.41
C ALA A 53 8.72 28.61 3.39
N LEU A 54 7.49 28.73 2.88
CA LEU A 54 6.28 28.57 3.67
C LEU A 54 6.11 27.12 4.14
N GLY A 55 6.41 26.14 3.29
CA GLY A 55 6.40 24.72 3.67
C GLY A 55 7.34 24.41 4.84
N ARG A 56 8.60 24.88 4.78
CA ARG A 56 9.59 24.76 5.86
C ARG A 56 9.13 25.45 7.14
N ALA A 57 8.62 26.68 7.03
CA ALA A 57 8.13 27.43 8.18
C ALA A 57 6.99 26.70 8.90
N VAL A 58 6.02 26.15 8.17
CA VAL A 58 4.90 25.40 8.76
C VAL A 58 5.38 24.10 9.42
N VAL A 59 6.32 23.38 8.81
CA VAL A 59 6.91 22.18 9.43
C VAL A 59 7.60 22.52 10.75
N ASP A 60 8.27 23.67 10.87
CA ASP A 60 8.86 24.11 12.14
C ASP A 60 7.80 24.37 13.21
N VAL A 61 6.65 24.96 12.85
CA VAL A 61 5.49 25.09 13.75
C VAL A 61 4.98 23.71 14.19
N VAL A 62 4.87 22.76 13.26
CA VAL A 62 4.41 21.41 13.60
C VAL A 62 5.37 20.73 14.58
N ARG A 63 6.69 20.85 14.37
CA ARG A 63 7.72 20.31 15.27
C ARG A 63 7.62 20.93 16.65
N GLU A 64 7.45 22.25 16.72
CA GLU A 64 7.28 22.97 17.98
C GLU A 64 6.02 22.51 18.74
N ALA A 65 4.88 22.44 18.05
CA ALA A 65 3.63 21.98 18.64
C ALA A 65 3.72 20.54 19.18
N ASN A 66 4.43 19.65 18.48
CA ASN A 66 4.67 18.29 18.96
C ASN A 66 5.56 18.27 20.21
N ARG A 67 6.64 19.07 20.25
CA ARG A 67 7.49 19.21 21.45
C ARG A 67 6.75 19.79 22.64
N ALA A 68 5.76 20.65 22.41
CA ALA A 68 4.91 21.24 23.45
C ALA A 68 3.71 20.34 23.85
N GLY A 69 3.48 19.22 23.15
CA GLY A 69 2.30 18.38 23.33
C GLY A 69 0.99 18.98 22.79
N ALA A 70 1.05 20.07 22.04
CA ALA A 70 -0.07 20.84 21.50
C ALA A 70 -0.56 20.34 20.11
N TRP A 71 -0.25 19.10 19.73
CA TRP A 71 -0.59 18.57 18.41
C TRP A 71 -2.11 18.46 18.15
N ARG A 72 -2.93 18.30 19.18
CA ARG A 72 -4.41 18.31 19.03
C ARG A 72 -4.92 19.69 18.60
N GLU A 73 -4.33 20.75 19.15
CA GLU A 73 -4.63 22.13 18.74
C GLU A 73 -4.05 22.41 17.35
N LEU A 74 -2.85 21.91 17.05
CA LEU A 74 -2.25 21.98 15.71
C LEU A 74 -3.19 21.40 14.65
N ARG A 75 -3.75 20.20 14.88
CA ARG A 75 -4.65 19.52 13.93
C ARG A 75 -5.85 20.37 13.52
N GLN A 76 -6.35 21.20 14.44
CA GLN A 76 -7.46 22.11 14.21
C GLN A 76 -7.05 23.38 13.45
N ARG A 77 -5.78 23.79 13.57
CA ARG A 77 -5.26 25.08 13.09
C ARG A 77 -4.51 24.96 11.77
N VAL A 78 -3.91 23.81 11.47
CA VAL A 78 -2.94 23.64 10.40
C VAL A 78 -3.36 22.48 9.50
N PRO A 79 -3.92 22.77 8.32
CA PRO A 79 -4.24 21.74 7.33
C PRO A 79 -3.01 20.95 6.90
N THR A 80 -3.18 19.65 6.66
CA THR A 80 -2.14 18.79 6.09
C THR A 80 -1.94 19.09 4.60
N ALA A 81 -0.74 18.82 4.10
CA ALA A 81 -0.41 19.00 2.68
C ALA A 81 0.68 18.02 2.25
N HIS A 82 0.84 17.87 0.94
CA HIS A 82 1.92 17.09 0.33
C HIS A 82 2.77 17.97 -0.60
N ARG A 83 2.14 18.61 -1.59
CA ARG A 83 2.82 19.36 -2.66
C ARG A 83 3.83 20.42 -2.17
N PRO A 84 3.50 21.28 -1.18
CA PRO A 84 4.43 22.28 -0.66
C PRO A 84 5.61 21.69 0.12
N LEU A 85 5.54 20.41 0.47
CA LEU A 85 6.55 19.71 1.25
C LEU A 85 7.48 18.86 0.38
N ILE A 86 7.25 18.77 -0.94
CA ILE A 86 8.06 17.93 -1.85
C ILE A 86 9.57 18.18 -1.68
N PRO A 87 10.09 19.43 -1.63
CA PRO A 87 11.52 19.65 -1.44
C PRO A 87 12.07 19.07 -0.13
N LEU A 88 11.28 19.13 0.95
CA LEU A 88 11.64 18.49 2.23
C LEU A 88 11.57 16.96 2.15
N LEU A 89 10.59 16.43 1.43
CA LEU A 89 10.39 14.98 1.27
C LEU A 89 11.53 14.34 0.47
N GLU A 90 12.07 15.03 -0.55
CA GLU A 90 13.26 14.57 -1.29
C GLU A 90 14.47 14.38 -0.37
N GLU A 91 14.62 15.23 0.65
CA GLU A 91 15.71 15.16 1.62
C GLU A 91 15.44 14.13 2.75
N ARG A 92 14.19 14.02 3.20
CA ARG A 92 13.87 13.44 4.51
C ARG A 92 12.90 12.27 4.49
N SER A 93 12.23 11.98 3.38
CA SER A 93 11.18 10.95 3.35
C SER A 93 11.72 9.58 3.80
N LEU A 94 10.92 8.93 4.64
CA LEU A 94 11.09 7.54 5.01
C LEU A 94 9.76 6.85 4.71
N GLY A 95 9.71 6.14 3.58
CA GLY A 95 8.45 5.60 3.09
C GLY A 95 7.78 4.64 4.06
N MET A 96 6.45 4.56 4.02
CA MET A 96 5.67 3.63 4.83
C MET A 96 4.83 2.75 3.92
N GLY A 97 4.92 1.44 4.13
CA GLY A 97 4.31 0.42 3.29
C GLY A 97 3.26 -0.37 4.04
N SER A 98 3.67 -1.46 4.71
CA SER A 98 2.77 -2.30 5.50
C SER A 98 1.91 -1.49 6.49
N VAL A 99 0.60 -1.72 6.42
CA VAL A 99 -0.43 -1.18 7.31
C VAL A 99 -1.45 -2.28 7.57
N CYS A 100 -1.74 -2.56 8.84
CA CYS A 100 -2.87 -3.40 9.22
C CYS A 100 -3.50 -2.90 10.53
N TRP A 101 -4.82 -2.82 10.56
CA TRP A 101 -5.55 -2.62 11.81
C TRP A 101 -5.43 -3.86 12.69
N LEU A 102 -5.40 -3.63 14.00
CA LEU A 102 -5.53 -4.62 15.05
C LEU A 102 -7.00 -4.73 15.48
N ASP A 103 -7.32 -5.76 16.26
CA ASP A 103 -8.70 -5.99 16.71
C ASP A 103 -9.20 -4.96 17.74
N ASP A 104 -8.27 -4.24 18.37
CA ASP A 104 -8.55 -3.22 19.37
C ASP A 104 -8.46 -1.78 18.82
N ALA A 105 -8.69 -1.61 17.52
CA ALA A 105 -8.68 -0.32 16.83
C ALA A 105 -7.34 0.44 16.91
N ARG A 106 -6.24 -0.27 17.11
CA ARG A 106 -4.88 0.22 16.84
C ARG A 106 -4.46 -0.14 15.42
N VAL A 107 -3.43 0.51 14.90
CA VAL A 107 -2.86 0.25 13.56
C VAL A 107 -1.40 -0.12 13.71
N ALA A 108 -0.99 -1.27 13.19
CA ALA A 108 0.43 -1.56 13.02
C ALA A 108 0.88 -1.10 11.63
N ALA A 109 2.01 -0.39 11.54
CA ALA A 109 2.58 0.02 10.28
C ALA A 109 4.12 -0.01 10.31
N THR A 110 4.71 -0.23 9.14
CA THR A 110 6.16 -0.31 8.96
C THR A 110 6.66 0.89 8.15
N SER A 111 7.59 1.64 8.74
CA SER A 111 8.39 2.67 8.05
C SER A 111 9.71 2.07 7.56
N GLY A 112 10.23 2.63 6.47
CA GLY A 112 11.42 2.14 5.77
C GLY A 112 11.07 1.21 4.61
N SER A 113 12.13 0.71 3.98
CA SER A 113 12.05 -0.27 2.89
C SER A 113 12.99 -1.44 3.22
N PRO A 114 12.88 -2.59 2.52
CA PRO A 114 13.82 -3.70 2.72
C PRO A 114 15.30 -3.30 2.56
N TRP A 115 15.57 -2.27 1.75
CA TRP A 115 16.92 -1.76 1.47
C TRP A 115 17.39 -0.68 2.47
N GLN A 116 16.56 -0.37 3.46
CA GLN A 116 16.79 0.66 4.47
C GLN A 116 16.48 0.09 5.86
N GLU A 117 16.84 0.82 6.91
CA GLU A 117 16.37 0.45 8.24
C GLU A 117 14.84 0.50 8.29
N ARG A 118 14.23 -0.59 8.77
CA ARG A 118 12.79 -0.69 8.97
C ARG A 118 12.44 -0.55 10.43
N THR A 119 11.34 0.14 10.70
CA THR A 119 10.77 0.20 12.04
C THR A 119 9.28 -0.04 11.98
N THR A 120 8.81 -1.01 12.76
CA THR A 120 7.39 -1.32 12.89
C THR A 120 6.85 -0.73 14.19
N ARG A 121 5.74 0.01 14.11
CA ARG A 121 5.09 0.62 15.26
C ARG A 121 3.60 0.30 15.27
N VAL A 122 3.02 0.26 16.46
CA VAL A 122 1.59 0.27 16.69
C VAL A 122 1.18 1.69 17.05
N TYR A 123 0.19 2.22 16.36
CA TYR A 123 -0.38 3.56 16.47
C TYR A 123 -1.82 3.47 16.97
N ASP A 124 -2.31 4.49 17.65
CA ASP A 124 -3.72 4.62 17.99
C ASP A 124 -4.31 5.96 17.51
N VAL A 125 -5.63 6.03 17.48
CA VAL A 125 -6.39 7.23 17.07
C VAL A 125 -6.25 8.40 18.04
N GLU A 126 -5.75 8.16 19.26
CA GLU A 126 -5.52 9.16 20.30
C GLU A 126 -4.09 9.76 20.24
N GLY A 127 -3.33 9.41 19.20
CA GLY A 127 -1.98 9.91 18.97
C GLY A 127 -0.91 9.12 19.70
N GLY A 128 -1.20 7.99 20.33
CA GLY A 128 -0.18 7.08 20.87
C GLY A 128 0.56 6.33 19.77
N ALA A 129 1.82 6.02 20.03
CA ALA A 129 2.62 5.16 19.17
C ALA A 129 3.66 4.41 20.00
N ARG A 130 3.84 3.12 19.72
CA ARG A 130 4.84 2.26 20.38
C ARG A 130 5.51 1.38 19.35
N GLU A 131 6.82 1.22 19.49
CA GLU A 131 7.59 0.31 18.65
C GLU A 131 7.36 -1.16 18.99
N LEU A 132 7.32 -2.00 17.95
CA LEU A 132 7.43 -3.45 18.08
C LEU A 132 8.90 -3.83 17.92
N GLU A 133 9.57 -4.00 19.05
CA GLU A 133 11.02 -4.20 19.08
C GLU A 133 11.47 -5.41 18.26
N GLY A 134 12.45 -5.19 17.38
CA GLY A 134 13.00 -6.22 16.49
C GLY A 134 12.06 -6.70 15.39
N VAL A 135 10.88 -6.10 15.21
CA VAL A 135 9.93 -6.42 14.14
C VAL A 135 10.19 -5.52 12.94
N LEU A 136 10.60 -6.14 11.84
CA LEU A 136 10.93 -5.47 10.58
C LEU A 136 9.72 -5.31 9.66
N PHE A 137 8.71 -6.16 9.79
CA PHE A 137 7.49 -6.12 8.99
C PHE A 137 6.35 -6.78 9.77
N VAL A 138 5.14 -6.26 9.59
CA VAL A 138 3.91 -6.84 10.11
C VAL A 138 2.96 -7.11 8.94
N ALA A 139 2.21 -8.19 9.00
CA ALA A 139 1.17 -8.48 8.02
C ALA A 139 -0.01 -9.17 8.69
N ARG A 140 -1.15 -9.21 8.02
CA ARG A 140 -2.37 -9.83 8.54
C ARG A 140 -2.90 -10.85 7.54
N SER A 141 -3.48 -11.95 8.03
CA SER A 141 -4.10 -12.94 7.15
C SER A 141 -5.30 -12.34 6.42
N PRO A 142 -5.67 -12.86 5.24
CA PRO A 142 -6.83 -12.36 4.48
C PRO A 142 -8.14 -12.38 5.27
N ARG A 143 -8.36 -13.39 6.12
CA ARG A 143 -9.51 -13.48 7.03
C ARG A 143 -9.38 -12.63 8.29
N ARG A 144 -8.28 -11.90 8.41
CA ARG A 144 -8.00 -11.01 9.54
C ARG A 144 -7.82 -11.75 10.88
N GLU A 145 -7.55 -13.04 10.89
CA GLU A 145 -7.50 -13.85 12.13
C GLU A 145 -6.09 -13.99 12.74
N LEU A 146 -5.05 -13.76 11.93
CA LEU A 146 -3.66 -13.97 12.31
C LEU A 146 -2.79 -12.80 11.85
N PHE A 147 -1.72 -12.56 12.60
CA PHE A 147 -0.64 -11.64 12.25
C PHE A 147 0.64 -12.41 11.98
N ALA A 148 1.39 -11.98 10.96
CA ALA A 148 2.78 -12.36 10.75
C ALA A 148 3.69 -11.24 11.26
N LEU A 149 4.63 -11.58 12.13
CA LEU A 149 5.69 -10.67 12.58
C LEU A 149 7.03 -11.16 12.02
N VAL A 150 7.63 -10.37 11.14
CA VAL A 150 8.92 -10.68 10.52
C VAL A 150 10.03 -10.05 11.35
N ARG A 151 11.02 -10.86 11.69
CA ARG A 151 12.26 -10.45 12.38
C ARG A 151 13.46 -10.80 11.50
N PRO A 152 14.69 -10.35 11.82
CA PRO A 152 15.85 -10.55 10.95
C PRO A 152 16.11 -11.99 10.50
N THR A 153 15.73 -13.00 11.29
CA THR A 153 16.06 -14.41 11.04
C THR A 153 14.86 -15.34 10.94
N ARG A 154 13.64 -14.85 11.20
CA ARG A 154 12.44 -15.70 11.31
C ARG A 154 11.16 -14.90 11.13
N LEU A 155 10.09 -15.60 10.81
CA LEU A 155 8.72 -15.11 10.83
C LEU A 155 7.96 -15.85 11.95
N THR A 156 7.12 -15.14 12.71
CA THR A 156 6.25 -15.75 13.73
C THR A 156 4.79 -15.39 13.48
N LEU A 157 3.89 -16.35 13.73
CA LEU A 157 2.44 -16.15 13.64
C LEU A 157 1.82 -15.87 15.01
N HIS A 158 0.88 -14.94 15.08
CA HIS A 158 0.24 -14.50 16.32
C HIS A 158 -1.27 -14.26 16.13
N ARG A 159 -2.06 -14.34 17.19
CA ARG A 159 -3.46 -13.83 17.18
C ARG A 159 -3.55 -12.33 17.46
N ASP A 160 -2.61 -11.83 18.24
CA ASP A 160 -2.44 -10.43 18.60
C ASP A 160 -0.94 -10.14 18.50
N VAL A 161 -0.56 -9.00 17.94
CA VAL A 161 0.85 -8.60 17.80
C VAL A 161 1.59 -8.52 19.15
N ASP A 162 0.85 -8.31 20.26
CA ASP A 162 1.36 -8.31 21.62
C ASP A 162 1.23 -9.69 22.31
N GLY A 163 0.59 -10.65 21.65
CA GLY A 163 0.36 -12.00 22.14
C GLY A 163 1.52 -12.97 21.89
N PRO A 164 1.47 -14.19 22.47
CA PRO A 164 2.48 -15.20 22.25
C PRO A 164 2.51 -15.69 20.79
N ALA A 165 3.70 -16.09 20.33
CA ALA A 165 3.84 -16.75 19.03
C ALA A 165 3.14 -18.11 19.04
N LEU A 166 2.32 -18.36 18.04
CA LEU A 166 1.65 -19.64 17.78
C LEU A 166 2.54 -20.59 16.97
N LEU A 167 3.30 -20.03 16.03
CA LEU A 167 4.14 -20.76 15.09
C LEU A 167 5.37 -19.94 14.76
N GLU A 168 6.51 -20.60 14.63
CA GLU A 168 7.75 -20.02 14.11
C GLU A 168 8.05 -20.66 12.75
N LEU A 169 8.39 -19.83 11.78
CA LEU A 169 8.60 -20.20 10.39
C LEU A 169 9.97 -19.70 9.91
N PRO A 170 10.68 -20.52 9.10
CA PRO A 170 11.89 -20.07 8.42
C PRO A 170 11.55 -18.96 7.41
N LEU A 171 12.47 -18.00 7.25
CA LEU A 171 12.43 -17.06 6.14
C LEU A 171 12.98 -17.70 4.87
N PRO A 172 12.53 -17.27 3.67
CA PRO A 172 13.15 -17.66 2.42
C PRO A 172 14.63 -17.24 2.37
N ARG A 173 15.46 -18.12 1.82
CA ARG A 173 16.86 -17.85 1.47
C ARG A 173 16.97 -17.24 0.09
N GLY A 174 16.01 -17.52 -0.79
CA GLY A 174 15.96 -17.04 -2.17
C GLY A 174 16.51 -18.04 -3.18
N ASP A 175 17.12 -19.13 -2.72
CA ASP A 175 17.68 -20.21 -3.56
C ASP A 175 16.78 -21.46 -3.61
N GLU A 176 15.61 -21.44 -2.95
CA GLU A 176 14.75 -22.62 -2.87
C GLU A 176 14.24 -23.04 -4.25
N GLY A 177 14.56 -24.28 -4.62
CA GLY A 177 14.18 -24.85 -5.92
C GLY A 177 14.83 -24.16 -7.12
N LEU A 178 15.90 -23.40 -6.90
CA LEU A 178 16.61 -22.67 -7.95
C LEU A 178 17.85 -23.48 -8.39
N GLU A 179 17.90 -23.88 -9.65
CA GLU A 179 19.00 -24.63 -10.25
C GLU A 179 19.57 -23.88 -11.45
N GLY A 180 20.90 -23.66 -11.48
CA GLY A 180 21.56 -22.98 -12.60
C GLY A 180 21.38 -21.47 -12.66
N PHE A 181 21.04 -20.83 -11.52
CA PHE A 181 21.03 -19.38 -11.36
C PHE A 181 21.93 -18.96 -10.21
N GLU A 182 22.44 -17.73 -10.25
CA GLU A 182 23.00 -17.09 -9.06
C GLU A 182 21.89 -16.88 -8.01
N ALA A 183 22.17 -17.26 -6.76
CA ALA A 183 21.19 -17.18 -5.69
C ALA A 183 20.90 -15.72 -5.31
N PRO A 184 19.67 -15.21 -5.50
CA PRO A 184 19.29 -13.90 -5.01
C PRO A 184 19.16 -13.91 -3.49
N ASP A 185 19.33 -12.76 -2.84
CA ASP A 185 19.00 -12.60 -1.42
C ASP A 185 17.47 -12.67 -1.23
N GLY A 186 16.99 -13.77 -0.67
CA GLY A 186 15.58 -13.96 -0.32
C GLY A 186 15.21 -13.48 1.08
N SER A 187 16.14 -12.98 1.88
CA SER A 187 15.84 -12.56 3.26
C SER A 187 15.02 -11.26 3.32
N GLN A 188 15.00 -10.50 2.23
CA GLN A 188 14.30 -9.21 2.13
C GLN A 188 12.80 -9.39 1.87
N VAL A 189 12.03 -9.51 2.94
CA VAL A 189 10.57 -9.61 2.88
C VAL A 189 9.94 -8.29 2.39
N LEU A 190 9.30 -8.36 1.23
CA LEU A 190 8.48 -7.31 0.63
C LEU A 190 7.05 -7.35 1.18
N ASP A 191 6.48 -8.54 1.31
CA ASP A 191 5.13 -8.77 1.84
C ASP A 191 4.99 -10.17 2.46
N ALA A 192 3.97 -10.39 3.27
CA ALA A 192 3.64 -11.69 3.84
C ALA A 192 2.14 -11.83 4.10
N ALA A 193 1.62 -13.06 4.07
CA ALA A 193 0.25 -13.36 4.45
C ALA A 193 0.19 -14.70 5.19
N PRO A 194 -0.17 -14.73 6.50
CA PRO A 194 -0.44 -15.99 7.17
C PRO A 194 -1.54 -16.77 6.46
N LEU A 195 -1.37 -18.09 6.38
CA LEU A 195 -2.43 -18.98 5.91
C LEU A 195 -3.61 -18.93 6.89
N PRO A 196 -4.87 -18.95 6.41
CA PRO A 196 -6.05 -18.91 7.29
C PRO A 196 -6.10 -20.05 8.32
N ASP A 197 -5.54 -21.22 7.98
CA ASP A 197 -5.47 -22.37 8.89
C ASP A 197 -4.33 -22.28 9.93
N GLY A 198 -3.48 -21.25 9.85
CA GLY A 198 -2.33 -21.05 10.72
C GLY A 198 -1.19 -22.05 10.51
N SER A 199 -1.20 -22.83 9.43
CA SER A 199 -0.19 -23.86 9.16
C SER A 199 1.12 -23.31 8.58
N GLY A 200 1.13 -22.04 8.17
CA GLY A 200 2.24 -21.43 7.45
C GLY A 200 1.95 -19.98 7.07
N ALA A 201 2.80 -19.43 6.21
CA ALA A 201 2.62 -18.12 5.61
C ALA A 201 3.10 -18.10 4.16
N LEU A 202 2.44 -17.30 3.33
CA LEU A 202 3.00 -16.83 2.07
C LEU A 202 3.99 -15.71 2.39
N VAL A 203 5.16 -15.71 1.77
CA VAL A 203 6.19 -14.68 1.93
C VAL A 203 6.68 -14.25 0.55
N THR A 204 6.60 -12.97 0.27
CA THR A 204 7.05 -12.34 -0.97
C THR A 204 8.37 -11.62 -0.71
N THR A 205 9.39 -11.87 -1.53
CA THR A 205 10.74 -11.32 -1.40
C THR A 205 11.25 -10.89 -2.78
N SER A 206 12.36 -10.17 -2.89
CA SER A 206 12.97 -9.88 -4.22
C SER A 206 13.35 -11.14 -5.01
N ALA A 207 13.44 -12.29 -4.34
CA ALA A 207 13.75 -13.56 -4.98
C ALA A 207 12.52 -14.28 -5.52
N GLY A 208 11.30 -13.98 -5.05
CA GLY A 208 10.09 -14.73 -5.44
C GLY A 208 9.00 -14.76 -4.38
N VAL A 209 7.97 -15.57 -4.63
CA VAL A 209 6.86 -15.84 -3.72
C VAL A 209 7.03 -17.25 -3.18
N PHE A 210 7.02 -17.38 -1.85
CA PHE A 210 7.33 -18.61 -1.15
C PHE A 210 6.22 -19.01 -0.18
N LEU A 211 5.96 -20.31 -0.11
CA LEU A 211 5.16 -20.93 0.94
C LEU A 211 6.10 -21.40 2.05
N CYS A 212 6.01 -20.76 3.21
CA CYS A 212 6.79 -21.08 4.41
C CYS A 212 5.96 -21.92 5.39
N ARG A 213 6.48 -23.10 5.73
CA ARG A 213 5.94 -24.02 6.74
C ARG A 213 7.04 -24.46 7.70
N PRO A 214 6.71 -25.07 8.85
CA PRO A 214 7.73 -25.58 9.77
C PRO A 214 8.66 -26.57 9.06
N GLY A 215 9.95 -26.23 8.97
CA GLY A 215 10.97 -27.07 8.34
C GLY A 215 10.96 -27.11 6.81
N GLU A 216 10.09 -26.35 6.14
CA GLU A 216 9.98 -26.34 4.68
C GLU A 216 9.75 -24.91 4.17
N VAL A 217 10.54 -24.49 3.19
CA VAL A 217 10.27 -23.31 2.36
C VAL A 217 10.21 -23.76 0.92
N ARG A 218 9.10 -23.44 0.24
CA ARG A 218 8.91 -23.77 -1.18
C ARG A 218 8.61 -22.52 -1.99
N ARG A 219 9.34 -22.31 -3.06
CA ARG A 219 9.01 -21.30 -4.08
C ARG A 219 7.75 -21.71 -4.85
N LEU A 220 6.79 -20.79 -4.92
CA LEU A 220 5.61 -20.89 -5.78
C LEU A 220 5.80 -20.07 -7.05
N PHE A 221 6.42 -18.88 -6.94
CA PHE A 221 6.70 -18.00 -8.07
C PHE A 221 8.14 -17.48 -8.01
N PRO A 222 8.87 -17.42 -9.13
CA PRO A 222 8.51 -17.97 -10.43
C PRO A 222 8.33 -19.49 -10.38
N THR A 223 7.47 -20.00 -11.26
CA THR A 223 7.22 -21.43 -11.37
C THR A 223 8.45 -22.16 -11.93
N ARG A 224 8.52 -23.49 -11.74
CA ARG A 224 9.60 -24.30 -12.33
C ARG A 224 9.66 -24.18 -13.86
N ALA A 225 8.50 -24.06 -14.51
CA ALA A 225 8.41 -23.89 -15.95
C ALA A 225 9.00 -22.54 -16.39
N GLU A 226 8.67 -21.44 -15.69
CA GLU A 226 9.24 -20.11 -15.98
C GLU A 226 10.74 -20.06 -15.72
N LEU A 227 11.23 -20.70 -14.66
CA LEU A 227 12.67 -20.79 -14.40
C LEU A 227 13.40 -21.57 -15.51
N ALA A 228 12.83 -22.68 -15.99
CA ALA A 228 13.41 -23.44 -17.09
C ALA A 228 13.48 -22.61 -18.38
N ALA A 229 12.39 -21.92 -18.73
CA ALA A 229 12.35 -21.04 -19.91
C ALA A 229 13.39 -19.92 -19.83
N ARG A 230 13.47 -19.22 -18.68
CA ARG A 230 14.47 -18.16 -18.47
C ARG A 230 15.91 -18.65 -18.59
N ARG A 231 16.19 -19.85 -18.09
CA ARG A 231 17.52 -20.47 -18.20
C ARG A 231 17.88 -20.79 -19.65
N GLU A 232 16.92 -21.29 -20.42
CA GLU A 232 17.09 -21.54 -21.85
C GLU A 232 17.38 -20.24 -22.61
N ASP A 233 16.61 -19.17 -22.35
CA ASP A 233 16.81 -17.85 -22.97
C ASP A 233 18.15 -17.21 -22.61
N ALA A 234 18.63 -17.39 -21.38
CA ALA A 234 19.93 -16.89 -20.92
C ALA A 234 21.13 -17.69 -21.45
N GLY A 235 20.91 -18.80 -22.17
CA GLY A 235 21.99 -19.62 -22.73
C GLY A 235 22.68 -20.55 -21.73
N GLY A 236 22.03 -20.89 -20.61
CA GLY A 236 22.53 -21.88 -19.64
C GLY A 236 22.91 -21.30 -18.27
N ASP A 237 24.06 -21.71 -17.73
CA ASP A 237 24.43 -21.60 -16.31
C ASP A 237 24.82 -20.18 -15.83
N ASP A 238 24.57 -19.14 -16.64
CA ASP A 238 24.86 -17.72 -16.32
C ASP A 238 23.56 -16.90 -16.21
N ALA A 239 22.46 -17.56 -15.87
CA ALA A 239 21.16 -16.91 -15.72
C ALA A 239 21.07 -16.20 -14.36
N HIS A 240 20.77 -14.90 -14.38
CA HIS A 240 20.46 -14.13 -13.17
C HIS A 240 18.95 -14.02 -12.99
N LEU A 241 18.45 -14.38 -11.80
CA LEU A 241 17.05 -14.20 -11.47
C LEU A 241 16.82 -12.77 -10.96
N HIS A 242 16.35 -11.90 -11.85
CA HIS A 242 15.92 -10.55 -11.51
C HIS A 242 14.38 -10.46 -11.61
N LEU A 243 13.73 -10.01 -10.53
CA LEU A 243 12.29 -9.87 -10.47
C LEU A 243 11.94 -8.47 -9.98
N ASP A 244 11.35 -7.67 -10.86
CA ASP A 244 10.82 -6.36 -10.54
C ASP A 244 9.31 -6.42 -10.29
N MET A 245 8.81 -5.49 -9.48
CA MET A 245 7.37 -5.32 -9.21
C MET A 245 6.67 -6.59 -8.73
N LEU A 246 7.38 -7.42 -7.95
CA LEU A 246 6.84 -8.67 -7.44
C LEU A 246 5.68 -8.41 -6.48
N HIS A 247 4.56 -9.10 -6.72
CA HIS A 247 3.36 -9.00 -5.90
C HIS A 247 2.72 -10.38 -5.72
N ALA A 248 2.07 -10.57 -4.58
CA ALA A 248 1.26 -11.76 -4.32
C ALA A 248 0.10 -11.43 -3.38
N ALA A 249 -1.03 -12.11 -3.57
CA ALA A 249 -2.17 -12.08 -2.67
C ALA A 249 -2.64 -13.52 -2.42
N LEU A 250 -2.98 -13.81 -1.16
CA LEU A 250 -3.55 -15.09 -0.75
C LEU A 250 -5.08 -14.98 -0.73
N SER A 251 -5.79 -15.96 -1.28
CA SER A 251 -7.26 -16.00 -1.21
C SER A 251 -7.73 -16.17 0.24
N PRO A 252 -8.92 -15.66 0.60
CA PRO A 252 -9.45 -15.78 1.96
C PRO A 252 -9.60 -17.21 2.48
N ASP A 253 -9.85 -18.19 1.62
CA ASP A 253 -9.89 -19.61 1.99
C ASP A 253 -8.50 -20.29 2.04
N GLY A 254 -7.46 -19.59 1.59
CA GLY A 254 -6.10 -20.11 1.53
C GLY A 254 -5.86 -21.11 0.41
N ALA A 255 -6.77 -21.26 -0.56
CA ALA A 255 -6.64 -22.23 -1.63
C ALA A 255 -5.80 -21.73 -2.81
N LEU A 256 -5.81 -20.42 -3.07
CA LEU A 256 -5.20 -19.80 -4.25
C LEU A 256 -4.24 -18.68 -3.88
N VAL A 257 -3.24 -18.50 -4.73
CA VAL A 257 -2.30 -17.38 -4.72
C VAL A 257 -2.40 -16.66 -6.05
N ALA A 258 -2.77 -15.37 -6.03
CA ALA A 258 -2.64 -14.48 -7.17
C ALA A 258 -1.27 -13.83 -7.12
N CYS A 259 -0.44 -13.94 -8.16
CA CYS A 259 0.91 -13.36 -8.16
C CYS A 259 1.41 -12.98 -9.54
N GLY A 260 2.50 -12.22 -9.58
CA GLY A 260 3.21 -11.86 -10.80
C GLY A 260 4.40 -10.93 -10.55
N SER A 261 5.05 -10.53 -11.64
CA SER A 261 6.17 -9.59 -11.70
C SER A 261 6.08 -8.77 -13.00
N GLN A 262 6.90 -7.72 -13.11
CA GLN A 262 6.91 -6.78 -14.23
C GLN A 262 6.93 -7.47 -15.61
N ASP A 263 7.70 -8.55 -15.75
CA ASP A 263 7.94 -9.25 -17.02
C ASP A 263 7.29 -10.64 -17.06
N SER A 264 6.17 -10.83 -16.35
CA SER A 264 5.42 -12.09 -16.37
C SER A 264 3.97 -11.89 -16.84
N SER A 265 3.22 -12.98 -16.92
CA SER A 265 1.76 -12.92 -16.84
C SER A 265 1.32 -12.71 -15.38
N HIS A 266 0.07 -12.33 -15.16
CA HIS A 266 -0.59 -12.57 -13.89
C HIS A 266 -0.94 -14.05 -13.79
N LEU A 267 -0.67 -14.66 -12.63
CA LEU A 267 -0.93 -16.06 -12.37
C LEU A 267 -1.91 -16.23 -11.22
N LEU A 268 -2.78 -17.22 -11.33
CA LEU A 268 -3.45 -17.87 -10.19
C LEU A 268 -2.82 -19.24 -10.00
N LEU A 269 -2.23 -19.47 -8.82
CA LEU A 269 -1.61 -20.73 -8.43
C LEU A 269 -2.43 -21.39 -7.32
N ASP A 270 -2.44 -22.71 -7.26
CA ASP A 270 -2.77 -23.39 -6.00
C ASP A 270 -1.56 -23.41 -5.05
N LEU A 271 -1.78 -23.84 -3.80
CA LEU A 271 -0.69 -23.92 -2.84
C LEU A 271 0.38 -24.95 -3.22
N GLN A 272 0.12 -25.88 -4.13
CA GLN A 272 1.08 -26.85 -4.64
C GLN A 272 2.01 -26.23 -5.70
N GLY A 273 1.67 -25.04 -6.19
CA GLY A 273 2.42 -24.31 -7.23
C GLY A 273 1.93 -24.64 -8.64
N GLU A 274 0.78 -25.30 -8.78
CA GLU A 274 0.19 -25.57 -10.09
C GLU A 274 -0.54 -24.32 -10.60
N VAL A 275 -0.30 -23.98 -11.86
CA VAL A 275 -0.98 -22.87 -12.53
C VAL A 275 -2.43 -23.25 -12.75
N ARG A 276 -3.33 -22.48 -12.13
CA ARG A 276 -4.78 -22.61 -12.26
C ARG A 276 -5.35 -21.64 -13.29
N ALA A 277 -4.68 -20.51 -13.51
CA ALA A 277 -4.92 -19.58 -14.59
C ALA A 277 -3.65 -18.77 -14.89
N SER A 278 -3.48 -18.36 -16.14
CA SER A 278 -2.44 -17.45 -16.60
C SER A 278 -3.05 -16.46 -17.58
N PHE A 279 -2.76 -15.18 -17.42
CA PHE A 279 -3.11 -14.19 -18.43
C PHE A 279 -2.14 -13.02 -18.41
N GLY A 280 -1.72 -12.60 -19.60
CA GLY A 280 -0.91 -11.41 -19.76
C GLY A 280 -1.66 -10.13 -19.34
N PRO A 281 -0.95 -9.02 -19.15
CA PRO A 281 -1.58 -7.74 -18.90
C PRO A 281 -2.43 -7.30 -20.12
N ILE A 282 -3.60 -6.73 -19.83
CA ILE A 282 -4.56 -6.24 -20.84
C ILE A 282 -4.71 -4.73 -20.65
N HIS A 283 -4.60 -3.98 -21.74
CA HIS A 283 -4.66 -2.50 -21.78
C HIS A 283 -3.55 -1.75 -21.04
N SER A 284 -2.50 -2.43 -20.57
CA SER A 284 -1.31 -1.86 -19.93
C SER A 284 -0.14 -2.84 -20.04
N GLU A 285 1.05 -2.48 -19.54
CA GLU A 285 2.30 -3.18 -19.90
C GLU A 285 2.83 -4.13 -18.82
N TYR A 286 2.88 -3.73 -17.56
CA TYR A 286 3.64 -4.46 -16.54
C TYR A 286 2.78 -4.88 -15.34
N PRO A 287 2.58 -6.18 -15.07
CA PRO A 287 1.92 -6.65 -13.85
C PRO A 287 2.55 -6.05 -12.59
N HIS A 288 1.71 -5.59 -11.67
CA HIS A 288 2.18 -4.78 -10.54
C HIS A 288 1.48 -5.07 -9.20
N HIS A 289 0.21 -5.44 -9.19
CA HIS A 289 -0.54 -5.70 -7.96
C HIS A 289 -1.64 -6.74 -8.16
N ALA A 290 -1.99 -7.46 -7.09
CA ALA A 290 -3.15 -8.36 -7.09
C ALA A 290 -3.86 -8.35 -5.73
N ALA A 291 -5.14 -8.67 -5.71
CA ALA A 291 -5.94 -8.75 -4.49
C ALA A 291 -7.16 -9.65 -4.67
N PHE A 292 -7.72 -10.14 -3.56
CA PHE A 292 -9.02 -10.82 -3.54
C PHE A 292 -10.06 -9.97 -2.81
N SER A 293 -11.33 -10.14 -3.16
CA SER A 293 -12.44 -9.71 -2.32
C SER A 293 -12.45 -10.52 -1.01
N PRO A 294 -12.99 -9.98 0.11
CA PRO A 294 -12.99 -10.68 1.40
C PRO A 294 -13.72 -12.02 1.44
N ASP A 295 -14.70 -12.21 0.55
CA ASP A 295 -15.43 -13.47 0.37
C ASP A 295 -14.69 -14.47 -0.54
N GLY A 296 -13.61 -14.05 -1.20
CA GLY A 296 -12.80 -14.85 -2.12
C GLY A 296 -13.45 -15.09 -3.49
N ALA A 297 -14.60 -14.48 -3.78
CA ALA A 297 -15.33 -14.70 -5.02
C ALA A 297 -14.78 -13.90 -6.21
N PHE A 298 -14.03 -12.82 -5.96
CA PHE A 298 -13.51 -11.93 -6.99
C PHE A 298 -12.01 -11.67 -6.80
N ALA A 299 -11.26 -11.60 -7.89
CA ALA A 299 -9.83 -11.26 -7.88
C ALA A 299 -9.55 -10.03 -8.75
N LEU A 300 -8.62 -9.18 -8.29
CA LEU A 300 -8.09 -8.03 -9.01
C LEU A 300 -6.65 -8.24 -9.42
N PHE A 301 -6.30 -7.65 -10.55
CA PHE A 301 -4.96 -7.67 -11.12
C PHE A 301 -4.70 -6.29 -11.73
N ASN A 302 -3.69 -5.59 -11.25
CA ASN A 302 -3.23 -4.32 -11.80
C ASN A 302 -1.97 -4.54 -12.63
N SER A 303 -1.96 -3.94 -13.81
CA SER A 303 -0.76 -3.73 -14.59
C SER A 303 -0.54 -2.23 -14.80
N CYS A 304 0.71 -1.81 -15.01
CA CYS A 304 1.09 -0.41 -15.04
C CYS A 304 2.01 -0.07 -16.20
N HIS A 305 2.09 1.23 -16.51
CA HIS A 305 3.11 1.83 -17.35
C HIS A 305 3.38 3.25 -16.81
N PHE A 306 4.58 3.47 -16.30
CA PHE A 306 4.95 4.64 -15.49
C PHE A 306 4.05 4.82 -14.24
N TYR A 307 3.31 5.93 -14.15
CA TYR A 307 2.40 6.27 -13.05
C TYR A 307 0.94 5.88 -13.33
N ASN A 308 0.67 5.43 -14.55
CA ASN A 308 -0.66 4.98 -14.99
C ASN A 308 -0.74 3.46 -14.91
N GLY A 309 -1.95 2.94 -15.01
CA GLY A 309 -2.19 1.51 -15.03
C GLY A 309 -3.66 1.17 -15.22
N VAL A 310 -3.89 -0.12 -15.42
CA VAL A 310 -5.22 -0.71 -15.57
C VAL A 310 -5.33 -1.84 -14.57
N THR A 311 -6.35 -1.74 -13.73
CA THR A 311 -6.82 -2.80 -12.85
C THR A 311 -7.97 -3.51 -13.54
N VAL A 312 -7.78 -4.79 -13.81
CA VAL A 312 -8.83 -5.72 -14.25
C VAL A 312 -9.21 -6.65 -13.11
N GLY A 313 -10.34 -7.32 -13.22
CA GLY A 313 -10.72 -8.39 -12.30
C GLY A 313 -11.81 -9.30 -12.85
N GLY A 314 -12.07 -10.40 -12.16
CA GLY A 314 -13.10 -11.35 -12.55
C GLY A 314 -13.52 -12.25 -11.40
N ALA A 315 -14.64 -12.96 -11.60
CA ALA A 315 -15.09 -13.98 -10.67
C ALA A 315 -14.09 -15.14 -10.65
N VAL A 316 -13.59 -15.52 -9.47
CA VAL A 316 -12.46 -16.46 -9.33
C VAL A 316 -12.75 -17.78 -10.03
N ASP A 317 -13.94 -18.35 -9.86
CA ASP A 317 -14.34 -19.62 -10.48
C ASP A 317 -14.36 -19.56 -12.02
N GLU A 318 -14.61 -18.38 -12.61
CA GLU A 318 -14.64 -18.17 -14.06
C GLU A 318 -13.24 -17.93 -14.64
N LEU A 319 -12.33 -17.38 -13.83
CA LEU A 319 -10.93 -17.17 -14.20
C LEU A 319 -10.15 -18.50 -14.28
N LEU A 320 -10.57 -19.53 -13.56
CA LEU A 320 -9.89 -20.83 -13.58
C LEU A 320 -9.88 -21.44 -14.99
N GLY A 321 -8.69 -21.85 -15.43
CA GLY A 321 -8.45 -22.40 -16.76
C GLY A 321 -8.25 -21.35 -17.85
N LEU A 322 -8.22 -20.06 -17.51
CA LEU A 322 -7.73 -19.03 -18.43
C LEU A 322 -6.25 -19.26 -18.75
N ASP A 323 -5.94 -19.12 -20.03
CA ASP A 323 -4.59 -19.09 -20.59
C ASP A 323 -4.64 -18.08 -21.74
N LEU A 324 -4.24 -16.85 -21.46
CA LEU A 324 -4.35 -15.71 -22.39
C LEU A 324 -2.99 -15.05 -22.58
N ASP A 325 -2.67 -14.71 -23.83
CA ASP A 325 -1.48 -13.93 -24.13
C ASP A 325 -1.67 -12.46 -23.71
N ALA A 326 -0.56 -11.71 -23.62
CA ALA A 326 -0.64 -10.26 -23.39
C ALA A 326 -1.48 -9.59 -24.48
N TRP A 327 -2.31 -8.62 -24.08
CA TRP A 327 -3.26 -7.91 -24.95
C TRP A 327 -4.41 -8.76 -25.51
N GLU A 328 -4.55 -10.02 -25.11
CA GLU A 328 -5.73 -10.84 -25.43
C GLU A 328 -6.88 -10.48 -24.49
N GLU A 329 -7.97 -9.95 -25.04
CA GLU A 329 -9.17 -9.59 -24.27
C GLU A 329 -10.07 -10.80 -24.04
N ASP A 330 -10.59 -10.93 -22.83
CA ASP A 330 -11.62 -11.93 -22.47
C ASP A 330 -12.73 -11.26 -21.64
N PRO A 331 -14.03 -11.52 -21.95
CA PRO A 331 -15.15 -10.89 -21.25
C PRO A 331 -15.23 -11.21 -19.75
N ARG A 332 -14.53 -12.24 -19.27
CA ARG A 332 -14.43 -12.58 -17.84
C ARG A 332 -13.55 -11.61 -17.05
N LEU A 333 -12.70 -10.85 -17.74
CA LEU A 333 -11.83 -9.83 -17.16
C LEU A 333 -12.44 -8.44 -17.37
N VAL A 334 -13.10 -7.92 -16.35
CA VAL A 334 -13.70 -6.58 -16.37
C VAL A 334 -12.68 -5.53 -15.96
N VAL A 335 -12.70 -4.37 -16.62
CA VAL A 335 -11.88 -3.21 -16.23
C VAL A 335 -12.50 -2.54 -15.02
N VAL A 336 -11.80 -2.57 -13.88
CA VAL A 336 -12.23 -1.99 -12.60
C VAL A 336 -11.71 -0.56 -12.43
N ASP A 337 -10.47 -0.31 -12.86
CA ASP A 337 -9.89 1.03 -12.95
C ASP A 337 -8.93 1.09 -14.14
N ALA A 338 -8.88 2.23 -14.84
CA ALA A 338 -8.01 2.42 -16.00
C ALA A 338 -7.12 3.67 -15.86
N GLY A 339 -6.93 4.19 -14.64
CA GLY A 339 -6.31 5.49 -14.42
C GLY A 339 -5.06 5.45 -13.56
N ALA A 340 -4.71 4.31 -12.97
CA ALA A 340 -3.75 4.29 -11.87
C ALA A 340 -2.85 3.06 -11.84
N ARG A 341 -1.57 3.31 -11.57
CA ARG A 341 -0.68 2.29 -11.00
C ARG A 341 -1.01 2.11 -9.53
N VAL A 342 -1.50 0.93 -9.16
CA VAL A 342 -1.96 0.60 -7.81
C VAL A 342 -0.87 -0.11 -7.03
N TYR A 343 -0.60 0.32 -5.80
CA TYR A 343 0.41 -0.26 -4.91
C TYR A 343 -0.20 -0.99 -3.71
N ALA A 344 -1.44 -0.64 -3.35
CA ALA A 344 -2.12 -1.19 -2.19
C ALA A 344 -3.62 -1.18 -2.42
N SER A 345 -4.31 -2.12 -1.78
CA SER A 345 -5.76 -2.21 -1.87
C SER A 345 -6.39 -2.72 -0.58
N ALA A 346 -7.61 -2.27 -0.33
CA ALA A 346 -8.51 -2.85 0.67
C ALA A 346 -9.93 -2.93 0.10
N PHE A 347 -10.86 -3.43 0.89
CA PHE A 347 -12.25 -3.59 0.49
C PHE A 347 -13.18 -3.01 1.54
N LEU A 348 -14.18 -2.25 1.09
CA LEU A 348 -15.19 -1.63 1.94
C LEU A 348 -16.50 -1.54 1.17
N ASP A 349 -17.61 -1.98 1.77
CA ASP A 349 -18.97 -1.80 1.27
C ASP A 349 -19.17 -2.18 -0.21
N GLY A 350 -18.58 -3.29 -0.66
CA GLY A 350 -18.72 -3.79 -2.04
C GLY A 350 -17.79 -3.13 -3.06
N ALA A 351 -16.88 -2.26 -2.60
CA ALA A 351 -15.92 -1.55 -3.42
C ALA A 351 -14.48 -1.84 -2.99
N PHE A 352 -13.59 -1.89 -3.97
CA PHE A 352 -12.16 -1.84 -3.74
C PHE A 352 -11.71 -0.40 -3.52
N LEU A 353 -10.90 -0.20 -2.50
CA LEU A 353 -10.14 1.02 -2.25
C LEU A 353 -8.74 0.82 -2.83
N LEU A 354 -8.42 1.52 -3.92
CA LEU A 354 -7.18 1.37 -4.69
C LEU A 354 -6.24 2.55 -4.39
N GLY A 355 -5.17 2.28 -3.65
CA GLY A 355 -4.12 3.24 -3.34
C GLY A 355 -3.12 3.35 -4.49
N ASP A 356 -2.99 4.54 -5.08
CA ASP A 356 -2.22 4.75 -6.30
C ASP A 356 -0.89 5.50 -6.12
N ALA A 357 -0.11 5.50 -7.19
CA ALA A 357 1.17 6.19 -7.29
C ALA A 357 1.07 7.72 -7.13
N GLY A 358 -0.10 8.31 -7.43
CA GLY A 358 -0.37 9.74 -7.33
C GLY A 358 -0.78 10.21 -5.94
N GLY A 359 -1.01 9.27 -5.01
CA GLY A 359 -1.42 9.56 -3.64
C GLY A 359 -2.92 9.70 -3.46
N TYR A 360 -3.70 9.11 -4.36
CA TYR A 360 -5.14 8.93 -4.17
C TYR A 360 -5.45 7.52 -3.70
N VAL A 361 -6.51 7.42 -2.90
CA VAL A 361 -7.28 6.21 -2.69
C VAL A 361 -8.53 6.33 -3.54
N ASN A 362 -8.63 5.54 -4.62
CA ASN A 362 -9.77 5.51 -5.53
C ASN A 362 -10.70 4.36 -5.15
N ALA A 363 -11.96 4.67 -4.87
CA ALA A 363 -12.97 3.67 -4.55
C ALA A 363 -13.72 3.28 -5.83
N ARG A 364 -13.67 1.99 -6.18
CA ARG A 364 -14.30 1.38 -7.35
C ARG A 364 -15.15 0.20 -6.95
N THR A 365 -16.37 0.11 -7.45
CA THR A 365 -17.15 -1.13 -7.32
C THR A 365 -16.45 -2.26 -8.10
N ILE A 366 -16.86 -3.49 -7.85
CA ILE A 366 -16.39 -4.66 -8.62
C ILE A 366 -16.70 -4.51 -10.13
N GLY A 367 -17.77 -3.80 -10.49
CA GLY A 367 -18.13 -3.48 -11.88
C GLY A 367 -17.35 -2.31 -12.50
N GLY A 368 -16.44 -1.68 -11.76
CA GLY A 368 -15.64 -0.54 -12.22
C GLY A 368 -16.33 0.83 -12.09
N GLU A 369 -17.50 0.90 -11.48
CA GLU A 369 -18.18 2.18 -11.23
C GLU A 369 -17.40 3.03 -10.21
N ALA A 370 -17.25 4.32 -10.52
CA ALA A 370 -16.59 5.28 -9.63
C ALA A 370 -17.46 5.56 -8.40
N VAL A 371 -16.98 5.20 -7.21
CA VAL A 371 -17.61 5.61 -5.94
C VAL A 371 -17.07 6.96 -5.50
N GLY A 372 -15.76 7.16 -5.62
CA GLY A 372 -15.11 8.44 -5.30
C GLY A 372 -13.62 8.28 -5.05
N ARG A 373 -12.98 9.34 -4.58
CA ARG A 373 -11.56 9.32 -4.22
C ARG A 373 -11.22 10.18 -3.01
N HIS A 374 -10.10 9.87 -2.36
CA HIS A 374 -9.52 10.64 -1.27
C HIS A 374 -8.02 10.84 -1.52
N PHE A 375 -7.53 12.08 -1.51
CA PHE A 375 -6.12 12.37 -1.67
C PHE A 375 -5.42 12.41 -0.32
N VAL A 376 -4.38 11.60 -0.15
CA VAL A 376 -3.50 11.60 1.03
C VAL A 376 -2.13 12.22 0.73
N GLY A 377 -1.74 12.21 -0.55
CA GLY A 377 -0.48 12.73 -1.09
C GLY A 377 0.69 11.75 -0.99
N SER A 378 1.57 11.78 -2.00
CA SER A 378 2.63 10.77 -2.24
C SER A 378 2.07 9.37 -2.53
N SER A 379 2.86 8.52 -3.21
CA SER A 379 2.44 7.17 -3.57
C SER A 379 1.99 6.39 -2.33
N VAL A 380 0.81 5.76 -2.41
CA VAL A 380 0.23 4.98 -1.31
C VAL A 380 1.00 3.67 -1.18
N GLY A 381 1.69 3.46 -0.06
CA GLY A 381 2.48 2.25 0.18
C GLY A 381 1.72 1.12 0.86
N GLY A 382 0.60 1.43 1.51
CA GLY A 382 -0.30 0.45 2.12
C GLY A 382 -1.54 1.10 2.69
N LEU A 383 -2.62 0.33 2.80
CA LEU A 383 -3.87 0.80 3.38
C LEU A 383 -4.68 -0.37 3.94
N ASP A 384 -5.44 -0.11 4.99
CA ASP A 384 -6.34 -1.08 5.60
C ASP A 384 -7.54 -0.39 6.25
N VAL A 385 -8.66 -1.10 6.31
CA VAL A 385 -9.92 -0.67 6.93
C VAL A 385 -10.01 -1.28 8.32
N SER A 386 -10.49 -0.52 9.30
CA SER A 386 -10.67 -1.00 10.66
C SER A 386 -11.72 -2.12 10.73
N PRO A 387 -11.64 -3.05 11.70
CA PRO A 387 -12.58 -4.17 11.80
C PRO A 387 -14.06 -3.74 11.92
N ASP A 388 -14.32 -2.57 12.48
CA ASP A 388 -15.66 -1.99 12.61
C ASP A 388 -16.11 -1.18 11.39
N GLY A 389 -15.25 -1.03 10.37
CA GLY A 389 -15.52 -0.20 9.18
C GLY A 389 -15.55 1.30 9.45
N GLY A 390 -15.13 1.75 10.64
CA GLY A 390 -15.18 3.16 11.04
C GLY A 390 -14.01 4.00 10.55
N PHE A 391 -12.87 3.39 10.25
CA PHE A 391 -11.64 4.07 9.85
C PHE A 391 -10.92 3.40 8.70
N LEU A 392 -10.22 4.22 7.92
CA LEU A 392 -9.23 3.82 6.92
C LEU A 392 -7.86 4.33 7.38
N ALA A 393 -6.87 3.46 7.43
CA ALA A 393 -5.48 3.83 7.64
C ALA A 393 -4.77 3.80 6.27
N VAL A 394 -4.02 4.86 5.95
CA VAL A 394 -3.30 4.98 4.67
C VAL A 394 -1.86 5.41 4.92
N ALA A 395 -0.90 4.55 4.55
CA ALA A 395 0.51 4.84 4.55
C ALA A 395 1.01 5.28 3.17
N THR A 396 2.00 6.16 3.14
CA THR A 396 2.56 6.69 1.88
C THR A 396 4.09 6.72 1.91
N TYR A 397 4.71 6.80 0.73
CA TYR A 397 6.16 6.94 0.61
C TYR A 397 6.70 8.30 1.06
N ALA A 398 5.84 9.27 1.37
CA ALA A 398 6.21 10.49 2.08
C ALA A 398 6.44 10.29 3.59
N GLY A 399 6.25 9.08 4.11
CA GLY A 399 6.34 8.79 5.55
C GLY A 399 5.11 9.25 6.33
N PHE A 400 3.96 9.36 5.65
CA PHE A 400 2.68 9.67 6.28
C PHE A 400 1.93 8.38 6.61
N LEU A 401 1.34 8.32 7.80
CA LEU A 401 0.26 7.39 8.14
C LEU A 401 -0.97 8.24 8.51
N SER A 402 -1.94 8.27 7.60
CA SER A 402 -3.17 9.04 7.73
C SER A 402 -4.29 8.15 8.26
N LEU A 403 -4.93 8.55 9.36
CA LEU A 403 -6.11 7.91 9.91
C LEU A 403 -7.34 8.72 9.47
N ILE A 404 -8.22 8.08 8.71
CA ILE A 404 -9.36 8.69 8.04
C ILE A 404 -10.64 8.09 8.61
N ALA A 405 -11.45 8.92 9.26
CA ALA A 405 -12.78 8.53 9.72
C ALA A 405 -13.73 8.39 8.51
N LEU A 406 -14.30 7.20 8.35
CA LEU A 406 -15.24 6.85 7.30
C LEU A 406 -16.63 7.40 7.65
N GLY A 407 -17.37 7.88 6.65
CA GLY A 407 -18.68 8.52 6.83
C GLY A 407 -18.72 9.86 7.58
N ALA A 408 -17.59 10.40 8.03
CA ALA A 408 -17.51 11.64 8.82
C ALA A 408 -17.75 12.94 8.01
N GLY A 409 -18.03 12.82 6.70
CA GLY A 409 -18.21 13.94 5.79
C GLY A 409 -16.90 14.64 5.43
N ARG A 410 -16.89 15.27 4.26
CA ARG A 410 -15.70 15.93 3.71
C ARG A 410 -15.30 17.17 4.52
N GLY A 411 -14.00 17.30 4.83
CA GLY A 411 -13.43 18.49 5.44
C GLY A 411 -13.15 19.63 4.43
N PRO A 412 -13.00 20.88 4.89
CA PRO A 412 -12.81 22.04 3.99
C PRO A 412 -11.49 22.01 3.21
N HIS A 413 -10.45 21.35 3.74
CA HIS A 413 -9.12 21.28 3.12
C HIS A 413 -8.84 19.94 2.44
N GLN A 414 -9.89 19.17 2.16
CA GLN A 414 -9.76 17.84 1.56
C GLN A 414 -9.85 17.89 0.04
N ILE A 415 -8.92 17.20 -0.61
CA ILE A 415 -8.95 16.95 -2.05
C ILE A 415 -9.57 15.56 -2.27
N GLY A 416 -10.59 15.50 -3.12
CA GLY A 416 -11.35 14.29 -3.38
C GLY A 416 -12.85 14.41 -3.08
N THR A 417 -13.59 13.36 -3.43
CA THR A 417 -15.06 13.31 -3.42
C THR A 417 -15.61 12.43 -2.31
N LEU A 418 -14.80 11.53 -1.73
CA LEU A 418 -15.30 10.63 -0.69
C LEU A 418 -15.71 11.40 0.58
N PRO A 419 -16.85 11.06 1.20
CA PRO A 419 -17.36 11.71 2.41
C PRO A 419 -16.66 11.19 3.67
N HIS A 420 -15.33 11.13 3.63
CA HIS A 420 -14.47 10.72 4.72
C HIS A 420 -13.65 11.91 5.21
N ARG A 421 -13.04 11.80 6.39
CA ARG A 421 -12.25 12.89 6.97
C ARG A 421 -10.99 12.36 7.61
N GLU A 422 -9.83 12.83 7.16
CA GLU A 422 -8.57 12.61 7.89
C GLU A 422 -8.68 13.25 9.28
N VAL A 423 -8.53 12.45 10.34
CA VAL A 423 -8.61 12.93 11.73
C VAL A 423 -7.24 13.10 12.37
N LEU A 424 -6.26 12.34 11.91
CA LEU A 424 -4.90 12.35 12.45
C LEU A 424 -3.92 11.89 11.37
N ARG A 425 -2.77 12.55 11.26
CA ARG A 425 -1.66 12.09 10.45
C ARG A 425 -0.42 11.92 11.31
N PHE A 426 0.16 10.73 11.30
CA PHE A 426 1.52 10.54 11.81
C PHE A 426 2.52 10.80 10.70
N VAL A 427 3.64 11.43 11.03
CA VAL A 427 4.73 11.69 10.08
C VAL A 427 6.04 11.15 10.66
N GLN A 428 6.65 10.24 9.91
CA GLN A 428 7.96 9.67 10.23
C GLN A 428 8.94 9.98 9.10
N TRP A 429 9.92 10.84 9.39
CA TRP A 429 11.00 11.21 8.47
C TRP A 429 12.37 10.78 9.01
N ARG A 430 13.37 10.70 8.13
CA ARG A 430 14.72 10.27 8.48
C ARG A 430 15.38 11.25 9.45
N GLY A 431 15.89 10.72 10.55
CA GLY A 431 16.59 11.49 11.58
C GLY A 431 15.66 12.39 12.41
N GLU A 432 14.35 12.19 12.35
CA GLU A 432 13.36 12.94 13.12
C GLU A 432 12.57 12.03 14.07
N SER A 433 12.12 12.59 15.20
CA SER A 433 11.17 11.92 16.07
C SER A 433 9.83 11.77 15.35
N LEU A 434 8.98 10.83 15.76
CA LEU A 434 7.62 10.73 15.25
C LEU A 434 6.75 11.92 15.68
N TRP A 435 6.07 12.58 14.74
CA TRP A 435 5.16 13.68 15.03
C TRP A 435 3.74 13.42 14.53
N ARG A 436 2.78 14.12 15.14
CA ARG A 436 1.36 14.14 14.82
C ARG A 436 1.02 15.45 14.13
N TRP A 437 0.22 15.38 13.09
CA TRP A 437 -0.33 16.51 12.36
C TRP A 437 -1.84 16.40 12.29
#